data_AF-A0A8S9Q349-F1
#
_entry.id   AF-A0A8S9Q349-F1
#
_cell.length_a   1.000
_cell.length_b   1.000
_cell.length_c   1.000
_cell.angle_alpha   90.00
_cell.angle_beta   90.00
_cell.angle_gamma   90.00
#
_symmetry.space_group_name_H-M   'P 1'
#
loop_
_entity.id
_entity.type
_entity.pdbx_description
1 polymer ?
#
loop_
_entity_poly.entity_id
_entity_poly.type
_entity_poly.pdbx_seq_one_letter_code
_entity_poly.pdbx_strand_id
1 'polypeptide(L)'
;MGQSLESFMQWKSLVSLLLGCTEAPFQTRSGLFTKFIEVIYHQLKYGLQKESSGPEMGVLALLDDSWLASDSFLHLLCKDFFALVEEASVVDGDLLSWTRKFKELLENRLGWEFQKKSDVDGIYFDEDDEYAPVVEMLDTSHGDYYMAT
;
A
#
# COMPACT_ATOMS: atom_id res chain seq x y z
N MET A 1 -17.19 7.60 18.80
CA MET A 1 -17.11 8.53 17.65
C MET A 1 -16.27 7.85 16.58
N GLY A 2 -16.71 7.80 15.31
CA GLY A 2 -15.94 7.16 14.23
C GLY A 2 -16.70 6.22 13.29
N GLN A 3 -18.00 6.44 13.06
CA GLN A 3 -18.83 5.58 12.18
C GLN A 3 -19.36 6.34 10.94
N SER A 4 -18.60 7.32 10.43
CA SER A 4 -18.94 7.99 9.17
C SER A 4 -18.12 7.41 8.04
N LEU A 5 -18.80 6.76 7.09
CA LEU A 5 -18.19 6.27 5.86
C LEU A 5 -17.51 7.40 5.08
N GLU A 6 -18.13 8.59 5.05
CA GLU A 6 -17.56 9.76 4.38
C GLU A 6 -16.25 10.19 5.03
N SER A 7 -16.18 10.22 6.36
CA SER A 7 -14.94 10.55 7.07
C SER A 7 -13.84 9.51 6.81
N PHE A 8 -14.20 8.23 6.68
CA PHE A 8 -13.26 7.20 6.30
C PHE A 8 -12.74 7.39 4.86
N MET A 9 -13.63 7.67 3.90
CA MET A 9 -13.21 7.92 2.51
C MET A 9 -12.29 9.14 2.39
N GLN A 10 -12.55 10.19 3.18
CA GLN A 10 -11.68 11.36 3.28
C GLN A 10 -10.31 10.98 3.85
N TRP A 11 -10.27 10.20 4.93
CA TRP A 11 -9.04 9.69 5.51
C TRP A 11 -8.24 8.85 4.50
N LYS A 12 -8.89 7.88 3.83
CA LYS A 12 -8.29 7.06 2.78
C LYS A 12 -7.70 7.91 1.65
N SER A 13 -8.42 8.94 1.20
CA SER A 13 -7.95 9.84 0.13
C SER A 13 -6.70 10.62 0.57
N LEU A 14 -6.66 11.11 1.81
CA LEU A 14 -5.49 11.81 2.35
C LEU A 14 -4.28 10.88 2.48
N VAL A 15 -4.50 9.66 2.98
CA VAL A 15 -3.44 8.65 3.10
C VAL A 15 -2.89 8.28 1.73
N SER A 16 -3.77 8.07 0.75
CA SER A 16 -3.38 7.75 -0.63
C SER A 16 -2.59 8.88 -1.27
N LEU A 17 -3.03 10.12 -1.11
CA LEU A 17 -2.32 11.31 -1.62
C LEU A 17 -0.91 11.41 -1.05
N LEU A 18 -0.77 11.26 0.27
CA LEU A 18 0.51 11.44 0.93
C LEU A 18 1.45 10.26 0.64
N LEU A 19 1.01 9.01 0.84
CA LEU A 19 1.87 7.85 0.55
C LEU A 19 2.21 7.70 -0.93
N GLY A 20 1.39 8.22 -1.85
CA GLY A 20 1.68 8.25 -3.29
C GLY A 20 2.68 9.31 -3.74
N CYS A 21 3.18 10.19 -2.85
CA CYS A 21 4.17 11.19 -3.22
C CYS A 21 5.58 10.58 -3.32
N THR A 22 6.22 10.71 -4.49
CA THR A 22 7.56 10.15 -4.73
C THR A 22 8.72 11.10 -4.42
N GLU A 23 8.53 12.41 -4.58
CA GLU A 23 9.61 13.40 -4.43
C GLU A 23 9.48 14.30 -3.19
N ALA A 24 8.25 14.70 -2.87
CA ALA A 24 7.94 15.59 -1.75
C ALA A 24 8.48 15.12 -0.38
N PRO A 25 8.49 13.81 -0.03
CA PRO A 25 9.04 13.34 1.24
C PRO A 25 10.53 13.65 1.42
N PHE A 26 11.29 13.72 0.34
CA PHE A 26 12.76 13.81 0.39
C PHE A 26 13.30 15.19 0.05
N GLN A 27 12.54 15.98 -0.70
CA GLN A 27 13.04 17.25 -1.24
C GLN A 27 12.47 18.47 -0.51
N THR A 28 11.14 18.62 -0.53
CA THR A 28 10.50 19.90 -0.22
C THR A 28 9.72 19.91 1.09
N ARG A 29 9.28 18.74 1.57
CA ARG A 29 8.29 18.63 2.66
C ARG A 29 8.59 17.53 3.67
N SER A 30 9.85 17.13 3.87
CA SER A 30 10.22 16.03 4.79
C SER A 30 9.55 16.10 6.16
N GLY A 31 9.52 17.28 6.80
CA GLY A 31 8.87 17.44 8.11
C GLY A 31 7.35 17.19 8.12
N LEU A 32 6.65 17.50 7.02
CA LEU A 32 5.22 17.17 6.88
C LEU A 32 5.05 15.65 6.85
N PHE A 33 5.90 14.96 6.10
CA PHE A 33 5.87 13.51 5.98
C PHE A 33 6.22 12.82 7.28
N THR A 34 7.24 13.30 8.01
CA THR A 34 7.56 12.78 9.35
C THR A 34 6.35 12.86 10.27
N LYS A 35 5.66 14.01 10.31
CA LYS A 35 4.45 14.18 11.13
C LYS A 35 3.26 13.37 10.65
N PHE A 36 3.10 13.22 9.34
CA PHE A 36 2.06 12.36 8.78
C PHE A 36 2.28 10.90 9.17
N ILE A 37 3.49 10.37 9.02
CA ILE A 37 3.83 8.99 9.40
C ILE A 37 3.65 8.78 10.91
N GLU A 38 4.07 9.73 11.74
CA GLU A 38 3.78 9.73 13.18
C GLU A 38 2.28 9.57 13.47
N VAL A 39 1.44 10.41 12.84
CA VAL A 39 -0.01 10.40 13.05
C VAL A 39 -0.63 9.08 12.61
N ILE A 40 -0.29 8.59 11.41
CA ILE A 40 -0.83 7.32 10.89
C ILE A 40 -0.37 6.14 11.73
N TYR A 41 0.90 6.11 12.14
CA TYR A 41 1.40 5.11 13.08
C TYR A 41 0.54 5.04 14.34
N HIS A 42 0.24 6.19 14.95
CA HIS A 42 -0.56 6.22 16.18
C HIS A 42 -2.03 5.86 15.94
N GLN A 43 -2.63 6.32 14.84
CA GLN A 43 -4.00 5.98 14.47
C GLN A 43 -4.15 4.47 14.27
N LEU A 44 -3.25 3.84 13.51
CA LEU A 44 -3.29 2.41 13.26
C LEU A 44 -2.88 1.60 14.49
N LYS A 45 -1.91 2.07 15.29
CA LYS A 45 -1.55 1.40 16.55
C LYS A 45 -2.72 1.34 17.53
N TYR A 46 -3.57 2.36 17.53
CA TYR A 46 -4.78 2.37 18.36
C TYR A 46 -5.91 1.58 17.70
N GLY A 47 -6.17 1.77 16.40
CA GLY A 47 -7.21 1.05 15.66
C GLY A 47 -7.00 -0.47 15.61
N LEU A 48 -5.75 -0.93 15.65
CA LEU A 48 -5.35 -2.34 15.63
C LEU A 48 -5.10 -2.92 17.02
N GLN A 49 -5.40 -2.20 18.11
CA GLN A 49 -5.33 -2.78 19.45
C GLN A 49 -6.42 -3.84 19.60
N LYS A 50 -6.02 -5.10 19.50
CA LYS A 50 -6.84 -6.26 19.87
C LYS A 50 -7.22 -6.14 21.34
N GLU A 51 -8.48 -5.83 21.61
CA GLU A 51 -9.10 -5.84 22.94
C GLU A 51 -8.74 -7.14 23.67
N SER A 52 -7.75 -7.11 24.56
CA SER A 52 -7.46 -8.26 25.45
C SER A 52 -8.33 -8.24 26.72
N SER A 53 -9.24 -7.27 26.88
CA SER A 53 -10.03 -7.15 28.10
C SER A 53 -11.25 -6.22 27.96
N GLY A 54 -12.40 -6.73 27.51
CA GLY A 54 -13.70 -6.08 27.74
C GLY A 54 -14.76 -6.35 26.67
N PRO A 55 -16.06 -6.37 27.04
CA PRO A 55 -17.18 -6.61 26.12
C PRO A 55 -17.56 -5.38 25.26
N GLU A 56 -16.65 -4.43 25.06
CA GLU A 56 -16.89 -3.25 24.21
C GLU A 56 -16.48 -3.55 22.76
N MET A 57 -17.27 -4.44 22.15
CA MET A 57 -17.24 -4.93 20.77
C MET A 57 -17.55 -3.82 19.73
N GLY A 58 -16.81 -2.72 19.73
CA GLY A 58 -17.22 -1.51 18.98
C GLY A 58 -16.30 -1.08 17.84
N VAL A 59 -14.98 -1.23 17.97
CA VAL A 59 -14.03 -0.54 17.08
C VAL A 59 -13.34 -1.49 16.10
N LEU A 60 -12.98 -2.70 16.54
CA LEU A 60 -12.43 -3.75 15.66
C LEU A 60 -13.51 -4.48 14.85
N ALA A 61 -14.76 -4.52 15.33
CA ALA A 61 -15.87 -5.15 14.62
C ALA A 61 -16.36 -4.34 13.38
N LEU A 62 -15.76 -3.17 13.11
CA LEU A 62 -16.15 -2.27 12.02
C LEU A 62 -15.11 -2.16 10.90
N LEU A 63 -13.88 -2.61 11.14
CA LEU A 63 -12.90 -2.77 10.08
C LEU A 63 -13.14 -4.16 9.51
N ASP A 64 -13.88 -4.23 8.40
CA ASP A 64 -14.06 -5.46 7.64
C ASP A 64 -12.69 -6.09 7.38
N ASP A 65 -12.55 -7.40 7.59
CA ASP A 65 -11.26 -8.12 7.46
C ASP A 65 -10.66 -7.90 6.06
N SER A 66 -11.50 -7.64 5.06
CA SER A 66 -11.13 -7.24 3.69
C SER A 66 -10.29 -5.96 3.61
N TRP A 67 -10.31 -5.08 4.62
CA TRP A 67 -9.54 -3.82 4.62
C TRP A 67 -8.10 -3.99 5.12
N LEU A 68 -7.85 -5.02 5.92
CA LEU A 68 -6.53 -5.36 6.48
C LEU A 68 -5.87 -6.54 5.76
N ALA A 69 -6.55 -7.07 4.75
CA ALA A 69 -5.99 -8.06 3.86
C ALA A 69 -4.75 -7.51 3.12
N SER A 70 -3.87 -8.42 2.70
CA SER A 70 -2.61 -8.11 2.04
C SER A 70 -2.77 -7.50 0.65
N ASP A 71 -3.95 -7.62 0.05
CA ASP A 71 -4.36 -6.96 -1.21
C ASP A 71 -5.00 -5.58 -0.97
N SER A 72 -5.02 -5.09 0.27
CA SER A 72 -5.62 -3.80 0.59
C SER A 72 -4.84 -2.63 0.00
N PHE A 73 -5.56 -1.54 -0.31
CA PHE A 73 -4.97 -0.28 -0.78
C PHE A 73 -3.84 0.23 0.13
N LEU A 74 -3.96 0.00 1.44
CA LEU A 74 -2.98 0.45 2.42
C LEU A 74 -1.71 -0.38 2.33
N HIS A 75 -1.81 -1.70 2.13
CA HIS A 75 -0.64 -2.56 1.93
C HIS A 75 0.16 -2.12 0.70
N LEU A 76 -0.50 -1.92 -0.45
CA LEU A 76 0.15 -1.48 -1.69
C LEU A 76 0.84 -0.12 -1.53
N LEU A 77 0.15 0.88 -0.99
CA LEU A 77 0.73 2.20 -0.74
C LEU A 77 1.91 2.15 0.24
N CYS A 78 1.81 1.36 1.30
CA CYS A 78 2.89 1.19 2.26
C CYS A 78 4.09 0.48 1.62
N LYS A 79 3.85 -0.56 0.82
CA LYS A 79 4.91 -1.30 0.10
C LYS A 79 5.71 -0.35 -0.79
N ASP A 80 5.05 0.43 -1.62
CA ASP A 80 5.69 1.36 -2.53
C ASP A 80 6.42 2.47 -1.77
N PHE A 81 5.79 3.06 -0.75
CA PHE A 81 6.39 4.11 0.05
C PHE A 81 7.62 3.62 0.82
N PHE A 82 7.58 2.41 1.39
CA PHE A 82 8.73 1.84 2.10
C PHE A 82 9.88 1.53 1.16
N ALA A 83 9.61 0.96 -0.02
CA ALA A 83 10.62 0.73 -1.04
C ALA A 83 11.28 2.06 -1.46
N LEU A 84 10.47 3.09 -1.69
CA LEU A 84 10.93 4.42 -2.05
C LEU A 84 11.84 5.05 -0.97
N VAL A 85 11.48 4.94 0.31
CA VAL A 85 12.31 5.44 1.44
C VAL A 85 13.60 4.63 1.58
N GLU A 86 13.58 3.32 1.32
CA GLU A 86 14.76 2.46 1.36
C GLU A 86 15.72 2.72 0.18
N GLU A 87 15.20 3.06 -1.00
CA GLU A 87 15.97 3.36 -2.22
C GLU A 87 16.52 4.80 -2.26
N ALA A 88 15.97 5.70 -1.43
CA ALA A 88 16.40 7.10 -1.40
C ALA A 88 17.87 7.25 -0.94
N SER A 89 18.66 7.98 -1.72
CA SER A 89 20.09 8.21 -1.43
C SER A 89 20.32 9.13 -0.23
N VAL A 90 19.42 10.09 -0.02
CA VAL A 90 19.43 11.04 1.09
C VAL A 90 18.03 11.12 1.65
N VAL A 91 17.91 10.80 2.93
CA VAL A 91 16.63 10.76 3.64
C VAL A 91 16.79 11.39 5.02
N ASP A 92 15.77 12.13 5.45
CA ASP A 92 15.72 12.69 6.79
C ASP A 92 15.72 11.56 7.85
N GLY A 93 16.56 11.69 8.87
CA GLY A 93 16.76 10.64 9.87
C GLY A 93 15.51 10.34 10.70
N ASP A 94 14.69 11.35 10.98
CA ASP A 94 13.44 11.17 11.72
C ASP A 94 12.40 10.50 10.83
N LEU A 95 12.31 10.92 9.55
CA LEU A 95 11.43 10.27 8.57
C LEU A 95 11.78 8.78 8.41
N LEU A 96 13.06 8.44 8.30
CA LEU A 96 13.52 7.05 8.21
C LEU A 96 13.14 6.26 9.46
N SER A 97 13.39 6.83 10.64
CA SER A 97 13.13 6.18 11.92
C SER A 97 11.64 5.93 12.13
N TRP A 98 10.79 6.89 11.79
CA TRP A 98 9.34 6.74 11.87
C TRP A 98 8.79 5.78 10.83
N THR A 99 9.32 5.80 9.60
CA THR A 99 8.93 4.86 8.55
C THR A 99 9.26 3.42 8.96
N ARG A 100 10.41 3.17 9.59
CA ARG A 100 10.77 1.84 10.14
C ARG A 100 9.81 1.39 11.24
N LYS A 101 9.53 2.27 12.22
CA LYS A 101 8.54 1.96 13.27
C LYS A 101 7.15 1.68 12.70
N PHE A 102 6.79 2.39 11.63
CA PHE A 102 5.52 2.21 10.96
C PHE A 102 5.45 0.87 10.21
N LYS A 103 6.49 0.52 9.45
CA LYS A 103 6.65 -0.80 8.83
C LYS A 103 6.56 -1.92 9.87
N GLU A 104 7.36 -1.85 10.94
CA GLU A 104 7.34 -2.84 12.03
C GLU A 104 5.96 -2.99 12.68
N LEU A 105 5.20 -1.90 12.85
CA LEU A 105 3.85 -1.97 13.42
C LEU A 105 2.92 -2.82 12.53
N LEU A 106 2.94 -2.58 11.22
CA LEU A 106 2.10 -3.28 10.26
C LEU A 106 2.48 -4.77 10.18
N GLU A 107 3.78 -5.07 10.09
CA GLU A 107 4.28 -6.45 10.09
C GLU A 107 3.87 -7.19 11.37
N ASN A 108 4.04 -6.56 12.54
CA ASN A 108 3.73 -7.19 13.83
C ASN A 108 2.23 -7.33 14.13
N ARG A 109 1.39 -6.42 13.62
CA ARG A 109 -0.06 -6.41 13.93
C ARG A 109 -0.91 -7.13 12.90
N LEU A 110 -0.51 -7.06 11.62
CA LEU A 110 -1.27 -7.59 10.49
C LEU A 110 -0.61 -8.81 9.86
N GLY A 111 0.66 -9.10 10.19
CA GLY A 111 1.40 -10.20 9.56
C GLY A 111 1.80 -9.91 8.11
N TRP A 112 1.78 -8.65 7.69
CA TRP A 112 2.23 -8.25 6.36
C TRP A 112 3.73 -8.45 6.20
N GLU A 113 4.18 -8.71 4.98
CA GLU A 113 5.60 -8.88 4.64
C GLU A 113 6.01 -7.88 3.55
N PHE A 114 6.72 -6.83 3.94
CA PHE A 114 7.26 -5.86 3.00
C PHE A 114 8.66 -6.30 2.58
N GLN A 115 8.72 -7.22 1.61
CA GLN A 115 9.97 -7.75 1.08
C GLN A 115 10.92 -6.61 0.67
N LYS A 116 12.19 -6.72 1.08
CA LYS A 116 13.27 -5.97 0.43
C LYS A 116 13.40 -6.54 -0.97
N LYS A 117 13.50 -5.66 -1.99
CA LYS A 117 14.02 -6.07 -3.30
C LYS A 117 15.36 -6.77 -3.06
N SER A 118 15.35 -8.11 -3.04
CA SER A 118 16.58 -8.86 -3.09
C SER A 118 17.16 -8.67 -4.47
N ASP A 119 18.44 -8.33 -4.56
CA ASP A 119 19.25 -8.32 -5.80
C ASP A 119 19.35 -9.71 -6.47
N VAL A 120 18.41 -10.61 -6.22
CA VAL A 120 18.38 -11.98 -6.72
C VAL A 120 16.97 -12.25 -7.24
N ASP A 121 16.94 -12.38 -8.57
CA ASP A 121 15.93 -12.99 -9.43
C ASP A 121 14.74 -12.12 -9.85
N GLY A 122 14.75 -11.76 -11.15
CA GLY A 122 13.69 -11.05 -11.86
C GLY A 122 12.45 -11.90 -12.10
N ILE A 123 11.87 -12.43 -11.02
CA ILE A 123 10.52 -12.98 -11.02
C ILE A 123 9.66 -12.00 -10.22
N TYR A 124 9.19 -10.99 -10.91
CA TYR A 124 8.02 -10.24 -10.49
C TYR A 124 6.88 -11.25 -10.36
N PHE A 125 6.52 -11.66 -9.14
CA PHE A 125 5.16 -12.09 -8.89
C PHE A 125 4.31 -10.82 -8.92
N ASP A 126 4.01 -10.39 -10.15
CA ASP A 126 3.03 -9.35 -10.41
C ASP A 126 1.68 -9.97 -10.03
N GLU A 127 1.23 -9.71 -8.80
CA GLU A 127 -0.19 -9.86 -8.44
C GLU A 127 -1.04 -8.75 -9.11
N ASP A 128 -0.42 -7.89 -9.93
CA ASP A 128 -1.01 -6.77 -10.67
C ASP A 128 -1.58 -7.18 -12.04
N ASP A 129 -1.81 -8.49 -12.26
CA ASP A 129 -2.48 -8.97 -13.49
C ASP A 129 -3.98 -8.64 -13.51
N GLU A 130 -4.54 -8.16 -12.39
CA GLU A 130 -5.93 -7.70 -12.27
C GLU A 130 -6.25 -6.54 -13.24
N TYR A 131 -5.26 -5.72 -13.60
CA TYR A 131 -5.40 -4.60 -14.53
C TYR A 131 -4.74 -4.83 -15.90
N ALA A 132 -4.26 -6.05 -16.18
CA ALA A 132 -3.67 -6.37 -17.47
C ALA A 132 -4.74 -6.32 -18.58
N PRO A 133 -4.50 -5.63 -19.70
CA PRO A 133 -5.46 -5.57 -20.78
C PRO A 133 -5.68 -6.96 -21.39
N VAL A 134 -6.95 -7.35 -21.55
CA VAL A 134 -7.32 -8.61 -22.23
C VAL A 134 -6.86 -8.54 -23.69
N VAL A 135 -5.94 -9.43 -24.08
CA VAL A 135 -5.44 -9.52 -25.45
C VAL A 135 -6.38 -10.40 -26.27
N GLU A 136 -7.16 -9.81 -27.17
CA GLU A 136 -7.95 -10.55 -28.16
C GLU A 136 -7.09 -10.89 -29.40
N MET A 137 -6.90 -12.18 -29.67
CA MET A 137 -6.23 -12.66 -30.88
C MET A 137 -7.19 -12.50 -32.07
N LEU A 138 -6.99 -11.48 -32.91
CA LEU A 138 -7.72 -11.38 -34.17
C LEU A 138 -7.29 -12.51 -35.11
N ASP A 139 -8.22 -13.42 -35.41
CA ASP A 139 -7.97 -14.52 -36.33
C ASP A 139 -7.69 -13.96 -37.73
N THR A 140 -6.42 -13.97 -38.12
CA THR A 140 -5.99 -13.62 -39.47
C THR A 140 -6.26 -14.81 -40.38
N SER A 141 -7.54 -15.06 -40.67
CA SER A 141 -7.90 -16.00 -41.73
C SER A 141 -7.33 -15.47 -43.05
N HIS A 142 -6.31 -16.19 -43.51
CA HIS A 142 -5.48 -15.89 -44.67
C HIS A 142 -6.33 -15.81 -45.93
N GLY A 143 -6.24 -14.67 -46.62
CA GLY A 143 -6.57 -14.59 -48.03
C GLY A 143 -5.42 -15.16 -48.84
N ASP A 144 -5.68 -16.20 -49.64
CA ASP A 144 -4.94 -16.54 -50.85
C ASP A 144 -5.80 -17.49 -51.72
N TYR A 145 -6.70 -16.91 -52.51
CA TYR A 145 -7.38 -17.60 -53.62
C TYR A 145 -6.91 -17.01 -54.94
N TYR A 146 -5.75 -17.44 -55.44
CA TYR A 146 -5.46 -17.45 -56.89
C TYR A 146 -4.47 -18.57 -57.19
N MET A 147 -4.92 -19.59 -57.92
CA MET A 147 -4.29 -20.17 -59.11
C MET A 147 -4.99 -21.51 -59.43
N ALA A 148 -5.79 -21.53 -60.49
CA ALA A 148 -6.02 -22.74 -61.27
C ALA A 148 -6.06 -22.33 -62.75
N THR A 149 -5.13 -22.95 -63.47
CA THR A 149 -4.84 -22.91 -64.92
C THR A 149 -6.03 -23.13 -65.82
#